data_AF-A0A1S3H7T9-F1
#
_entry.id   AF-A0A1S3H7T9-F1
#
_cell.length_a   1.000
_cell.length_b   1.000
_cell.length_c   1.000
_cell.angle_alpha   90.00
_cell.angle_beta   90.00
_cell.angle_gamma   90.00
#
_symmetry.space_group_name_H-M   'P 1'
#
loop_
_entity.id
_entity.type
_entity.pdbx_description
1 polymer ?
#
loop_
_entity_poly.entity_id
_entity_poly.type
_entity_poly.pdbx_seq_one_letter_code
_entity_poly.pdbx_strand_id
1 'polypeptide(L)'
;MYNPSVGDGDSSAFRRVQQEQSYGSEFELVKEECIGQVQKRMGSRLRRLVERNKGVKLSDGKGLEGAGRLTQQRIDAMQTFYGLAIRRNQGNLEGMVKETKTISRHYTDPPDHSFCPDGADSWCKYKVDRACGTDTYKEIEKPFPPAVA
;
A
#
# COMPACT_ATOMS: atom_id res chain seq x y z
N MET A 1 13.49 15.59 -23.97
CA MET A 1 14.69 14.98 -23.34
C MET A 1 14.22 14.35 -22.04
N TYR A 2 14.47 13.05 -21.83
CA TYR A 2 14.11 12.36 -20.59
C TYR A 2 15.29 12.51 -19.61
N ASN A 3 15.10 13.24 -18.51
CA ASN A 3 16.08 13.49 -17.45
C ASN A 3 15.81 12.81 -16.08
N PRO A 4 14.76 12.00 -15.88
CA PRO A 4 14.64 11.20 -14.67
C PRO A 4 15.62 10.03 -14.60
N SER A 5 16.29 9.88 -13.45
CA SER A 5 16.98 8.67 -13.04
C SER A 5 16.08 7.90 -12.08
N VAL A 6 15.65 6.70 -12.49
CA VAL A 6 14.83 5.81 -11.66
C VAL A 6 15.73 4.85 -10.90
N GLY A 7 15.61 4.86 -9.57
CA GLY A 7 16.39 3.98 -8.70
C GLY A 7 15.53 3.28 -7.65
N ASP A 8 16.04 2.17 -7.11
CA ASP A 8 15.37 1.44 -6.03
C ASP A 8 15.55 2.06 -4.64
N GLY A 9 16.34 3.15 -4.55
CA GLY A 9 16.61 3.89 -3.32
C GLY A 9 17.96 3.61 -2.66
N ASP A 10 18.60 2.48 -2.93
CA ASP A 10 19.89 2.09 -2.29
C ASP A 10 21.12 2.35 -3.17
N SER A 11 20.91 2.88 -4.38
CA SER A 11 21.99 3.21 -5.30
C SER A 11 22.65 4.55 -4.98
N SER A 12 23.96 4.52 -4.73
CA SER A 12 24.82 5.72 -4.69
C SER A 12 25.09 6.30 -6.08
N ALA A 13 24.70 5.59 -7.16
CA ALA A 13 24.97 5.99 -8.53
C ALA A 13 24.36 7.36 -8.87
N PHE A 14 23.13 7.65 -8.41
CA PHE A 14 22.52 8.96 -8.62
C PHE A 14 23.40 10.10 -8.08
N ARG A 15 23.88 9.94 -6.83
CA ARG A 15 24.75 10.93 -6.20
C ARG A 15 26.06 11.08 -6.97
N ARG A 16 26.65 9.97 -7.41
CA ARG A 16 27.92 9.97 -8.13
C ARG A 16 27.80 10.65 -9.50
N VAL A 17 26.78 10.30 -10.28
CA VAL A 17 26.52 10.94 -11.59
C VAL A 17 26.23 12.43 -11.44
N GLN A 18 25.49 12.83 -10.39
CA GLN A 18 25.23 14.24 -10.09
C GLN A 18 26.51 15.00 -9.70
N GLN A 19 27.41 14.38 -8.93
CA GLN A 19 28.69 14.97 -8.54
C GLN A 19 29.68 15.09 -9.71
N GLU A 20 29.74 14.06 -10.56
CA GLU A 20 30.65 14.00 -11.71
C GLU A 20 30.19 14.87 -12.88
N GLN A 21 28.97 15.43 -12.83
CA GLN A 21 28.35 16.19 -13.92
C GLN A 21 28.52 15.49 -15.28
N SER A 22 28.35 14.17 -15.32
CA SER A 22 28.68 13.34 -16.50
C SER A 22 27.91 13.72 -17.77
N TYR A 23 26.83 14.48 -17.63
CA TYR A 23 25.99 14.98 -18.73
C TYR A 23 26.10 16.51 -18.94
N GLY A 24 27.08 17.16 -18.30
CA GLY A 24 27.28 18.61 -18.34
C GLY A 24 26.59 19.35 -17.19
N SER A 25 27.08 20.55 -16.87
CA SER A 25 26.59 21.39 -15.77
C SER A 25 25.18 21.95 -16.00
N GLU A 26 24.74 22.00 -17.26
CA GLU A 26 23.40 22.45 -17.65
C GLU A 26 22.34 21.35 -17.51
N PHE A 27 22.75 20.09 -17.27
CA PHE A 27 21.84 18.96 -17.20
C PHE A 27 21.51 18.57 -15.77
N GLU A 28 20.30 18.93 -15.32
CA GLU A 28 19.78 18.55 -14.01
C GLU A 28 19.12 17.16 -14.07
N LEU A 29 19.68 16.21 -13.30
CA LEU A 29 19.10 14.89 -13.08
C LEU A 29 18.02 14.94 -12.01
N VAL A 30 16.83 14.46 -12.35
CA VAL A 30 15.72 14.31 -11.40
C VAL A 30 15.72 12.89 -10.85
N LYS A 31 15.70 12.71 -9.53
CA LYS A 31 15.57 11.39 -8.93
C LYS A 31 14.10 11.00 -8.84
N GLU A 32 13.74 9.89 -9.46
CA GLU A 32 12.42 9.27 -9.30
C GLU A 32 12.52 7.97 -8.53
N GLU A 33 11.50 7.70 -7.71
CA GLU A 33 11.40 6.45 -6.95
C GLU A 33 10.57 5.44 -7.71
N CYS A 34 11.08 4.21 -7.81
CA CYS A 34 10.29 3.14 -8.41
C CYS A 34 9.11 2.75 -7.49
N ILE A 35 8.03 2.25 -8.08
CA ILE A 35 6.84 1.78 -7.33
C ILE A 35 7.23 0.72 -6.29
N GLY A 36 8.23 -0.12 -6.59
CA GLY A 36 8.76 -1.11 -5.64
C GLY A 36 9.28 -0.47 -4.36
N GLN A 37 9.93 0.69 -4.44
CA GLN A 37 10.42 1.40 -3.28
C GLN A 37 9.28 2.06 -2.49
N VAL A 38 8.29 2.64 -3.17
CA VAL A 38 7.09 3.18 -2.51
C VAL A 38 6.32 2.07 -1.78
N GLN A 39 6.20 0.90 -2.41
CA GLN A 39 5.62 -0.31 -1.81
C GLN A 39 6.38 -0.74 -0.55
N LYS A 40 7.71 -0.90 -0.61
CA LYS A 40 8.55 -1.25 0.56
C LYS A 40 8.37 -0.24 1.70
N ARG A 41 8.34 1.06 1.39
CA ARG A 41 8.15 2.14 2.37
C ARG A 41 6.86 1.98 3.18
N MET A 42 5.74 1.63 2.54
CA MET A 42 4.47 1.40 3.23
C MET A 42 4.60 0.33 4.31
N GLY A 43 5.11 -0.86 3.95
CA GLY A 43 5.30 -1.94 4.91
C GLY A 43 6.31 -1.58 6.01
N SER A 44 7.45 -0.96 5.68
CA SER A 44 8.43 -0.52 6.68
C SER A 44 7.85 0.48 7.67
N ARG A 45 6.98 1.40 7.23
CA ARG A 45 6.31 2.36 8.13
C ARG A 45 5.34 1.67 9.08
N LEU A 46 4.56 0.69 8.60
CA LEU A 46 3.66 -0.09 9.45
C LEU A 46 4.43 -0.94 10.47
N ARG A 47 5.52 -1.61 10.07
CA ARG A 47 6.37 -2.37 11.01
C ARG A 47 6.96 -1.47 12.10
N ARG A 48 7.46 -0.28 11.72
CA ARG A 48 7.94 0.72 12.68
C ARG A 48 6.83 1.27 13.58
N LEU A 49 5.60 1.36 13.09
CA LEU A 49 4.45 1.75 13.91
C LEU A 49 4.19 0.70 14.99
N VAL A 50 4.18 -0.58 14.63
CA VAL A 50 4.05 -1.69 15.59
C VAL A 50 5.17 -1.66 16.62
N GLU A 51 6.43 -1.57 16.18
CA GLU A 51 7.58 -1.58 17.09
C GLU A 51 7.56 -0.40 18.07
N ARG A 52 7.24 0.82 17.59
CA ARG A 52 7.14 2.00 18.46
C ARG A 52 6.00 1.92 19.49
N ASN A 53 4.97 1.10 19.23
CA ASN A 53 3.83 0.93 20.13
C ASN A 53 3.87 -0.41 20.88
N LYS A 54 5.04 -1.08 20.90
CA LYS A 54 5.20 -2.34 21.60
C LYS A 54 4.93 -2.17 23.10
N GLY A 55 4.06 -3.00 23.64
CA GLY A 55 3.63 -2.93 25.05
C GLY A 55 2.55 -1.88 25.34
N VAL A 56 2.29 -0.94 24.43
CA VAL A 56 1.19 0.04 24.58
C VAL A 56 -0.14 -0.66 24.43
N LYS A 57 -1.05 -0.41 25.38
CA LYS A 57 -2.42 -0.91 25.32
C LYS A 57 -3.34 0.13 24.67
N LEU A 58 -4.14 -0.32 23.72
CA LEU A 58 -5.20 0.47 23.12
C LEU A 58 -6.42 0.50 24.05
N SER A 59 -7.48 1.19 23.63
CA SER A 59 -8.72 1.36 24.41
C SER A 59 -9.38 0.04 24.84
N ASP A 60 -9.11 -1.06 24.14
CA ASP A 60 -9.61 -2.39 24.45
C ASP A 60 -8.65 -3.26 25.29
N GLY A 61 -7.61 -2.65 25.88
CA GLY A 61 -6.67 -3.32 26.78
C GLY A 61 -5.68 -4.26 26.09
N LYS A 62 -5.65 -4.31 24.76
CA LYS A 62 -4.73 -5.14 23.95
C LYS A 62 -3.76 -4.27 23.15
N GLY A 63 -2.71 -4.90 22.62
CA GLY A 63 -1.69 -4.22 21.83
C GLY A 63 -2.15 -3.88 20.41
N LEU A 64 -1.30 -3.18 19.66
CA LEU A 64 -1.51 -2.89 18.23
C LEU A 64 -1.32 -4.14 17.34
N GLU A 65 -0.48 -5.07 17.77
CA GLU A 65 -0.26 -6.37 17.13
C GLU A 65 -1.01 -7.51 17.84
N GLY A 66 -1.04 -8.68 17.22
CA GLY A 66 -1.69 -9.89 17.73
C GLY A 66 -2.85 -10.38 16.87
N ALA A 67 -3.52 -11.44 17.32
CA ALA A 67 -4.62 -12.06 16.57
C ALA A 67 -5.75 -11.05 16.28
N GLY A 68 -6.14 -10.94 15.00
CA GLY A 68 -7.14 -9.97 14.55
C GLY A 68 -6.65 -8.52 14.45
N ARG A 69 -5.34 -8.27 14.60
CA ARG A 69 -4.74 -6.93 14.60
C ARG A 69 -3.61 -6.81 13.58
N LEU A 70 -2.77 -5.79 13.66
CA LEU A 70 -1.75 -5.48 12.65
C LEU A 70 -0.58 -6.48 12.70
N THR A 71 -0.83 -7.72 12.28
CA THR A 71 0.18 -8.78 12.19
C THR A 71 1.14 -8.56 11.03
N GLN A 72 2.31 -9.20 11.08
CA GLN A 72 3.28 -9.17 9.99
C GLN A 72 2.66 -9.60 8.65
N GLN A 73 1.86 -10.66 8.66
CA GLN A 73 1.14 -11.14 7.46
C GLN A 73 0.17 -10.09 6.89
N ARG A 74 -0.57 -9.37 7.75
CA ARG A 74 -1.46 -8.28 7.29
C ARG A 74 -0.66 -7.12 6.73
N ILE A 75 0.48 -6.77 7.34
CA ILE A 75 1.38 -5.74 6.80
C ILE A 75 1.90 -6.14 5.41
N ASP A 76 2.28 -7.41 5.22
CA ASP A 76 2.76 -7.92 3.92
C ASP A 76 1.66 -7.89 2.84
N ALA A 77 0.43 -8.24 3.22
CA ALA A 77 -0.73 -8.13 2.35
C ALA A 77 -1.02 -6.66 1.98
N MET A 78 -1.08 -5.76 2.96
CA MET A 78 -1.29 -4.32 2.73
C MET A 78 -0.19 -3.72 1.85
N GLN A 79 1.08 -4.07 2.09
CA GLN A 79 2.20 -3.69 1.25
C GLN A 79 1.96 -4.12 -0.20
N THR A 80 1.56 -5.37 -0.42
CA THR A 80 1.27 -5.90 -1.76
C THR A 80 0.13 -5.16 -2.45
N PHE A 81 -1.01 -4.98 -1.77
CA PHE A 81 -2.16 -4.27 -2.31
C PHE A 81 -1.86 -2.79 -2.59
N TYR A 82 -1.05 -2.15 -1.76
CA TYR A 82 -0.61 -0.77 -1.97
C TYR A 82 0.17 -0.62 -3.28
N GLY A 83 1.09 -1.55 -3.54
CA GLY A 83 1.80 -1.58 -4.82
C GLY A 83 0.89 -1.88 -6.02
N LEU A 84 -0.12 -2.74 -5.86
CA LEU A 84 -1.10 -3.03 -6.93
C LEU A 84 -1.97 -1.81 -7.24
N ALA A 85 -2.43 -1.09 -6.22
CA ALA A 85 -3.23 0.12 -6.37
C ALA A 85 -2.51 1.19 -7.20
N ILE A 86 -1.21 1.40 -6.94
CA ILE A 86 -0.38 2.34 -7.72
C ILE A 86 -0.22 1.87 -9.18
N ARG A 87 0.07 0.59 -9.40
CA ARG A 87 0.29 0.05 -10.77
C ARG A 87 -0.98 0.07 -11.62
N ARG A 88 -2.14 -0.19 -11.04
CA ARG A 88 -3.43 -0.20 -11.76
C ARG A 88 -3.93 1.20 -12.12
N ASN A 89 -3.46 2.22 -11.40
CA ASN A 89 -3.93 3.60 -11.54
C ASN A 89 -2.83 4.54 -12.05
N GLN A 90 -1.97 4.07 -12.96
CA GLN A 90 -0.96 4.93 -13.58
C GLN A 90 -1.63 6.11 -14.30
N GLY A 91 -1.18 7.33 -14.02
CA GLY A 91 -1.77 8.56 -14.57
C GLY A 91 -3.12 8.96 -13.95
N ASN A 92 -3.67 8.18 -13.02
CA ASN A 92 -4.95 8.47 -12.35
C ASN A 92 -4.77 8.61 -10.84
N LEU A 93 -4.51 9.85 -10.38
CA LEU A 93 -4.29 10.14 -8.96
C LEU A 93 -5.52 9.83 -8.10
N GLU A 94 -6.72 10.17 -8.57
CA GLU A 94 -7.96 9.93 -7.84
C GLU A 94 -8.19 8.43 -7.63
N GLY A 95 -8.02 7.63 -8.71
CA GLY A 95 -8.10 6.18 -8.66
C GLY A 95 -7.07 5.57 -7.71
N MET A 96 -5.83 6.06 -7.74
CA MET A 96 -4.76 5.61 -6.85
C MET A 96 -5.10 5.88 -5.37
N VAL A 97 -5.61 7.07 -5.04
CA VAL A 97 -6.03 7.42 -3.68
C VAL A 97 -7.22 6.55 -3.25
N LYS A 98 -8.20 6.35 -4.13
CA LYS A 98 -9.39 5.54 -3.86
C LYS A 98 -9.04 4.08 -3.60
N GLU A 99 -8.26 3.44 -4.47
CA GLU A 99 -7.85 2.04 -4.27
C GLU A 99 -6.93 1.88 -3.05
N THR A 100 -6.04 2.84 -2.79
CA THR A 100 -5.20 2.83 -1.58
C THR A 100 -6.05 2.85 -0.30
N LYS A 101 -7.09 3.69 -0.25
CA LYS A 101 -8.03 3.76 0.89
C LYS A 101 -8.86 2.48 1.05
N THR A 102 -9.07 1.74 -0.03
CA THR A 102 -9.83 0.48 0.00
C THR A 102 -9.13 -0.59 0.86
N ILE A 103 -7.78 -0.54 0.93
CA ILE A 103 -6.98 -1.51 1.67
C ILE A 103 -7.39 -1.58 3.14
N SER A 104 -7.51 -0.44 3.83
CA SER A 104 -7.92 -0.42 5.24
C SER A 104 -9.40 -0.71 5.42
N ARG A 105 -10.25 -0.26 4.48
CA ARG A 105 -11.70 -0.48 4.47
C ARG A 105 -12.11 -1.95 4.39
N HIS A 106 -11.29 -2.80 3.77
CA HIS A 106 -11.53 -4.25 3.79
C HIS A 106 -11.33 -4.89 5.17
N TYR A 107 -10.64 -4.23 6.10
CA TYR A 107 -10.44 -4.74 7.46
C TYR A 107 -11.48 -4.21 8.46
N THR A 108 -12.52 -3.49 8.04
CA THR A 108 -13.62 -3.08 8.93
C THR A 108 -14.64 -4.20 9.12
N ASP A 109 -15.49 -4.07 10.14
CA ASP A 109 -16.63 -4.96 10.39
C ASP A 109 -17.93 -4.12 10.44
N PRO A 110 -18.84 -4.24 9.45
CA PRO A 110 -18.72 -5.04 8.24
C PRO A 110 -17.65 -4.51 7.26
N PRO A 111 -17.16 -5.34 6.32
CA PRO A 111 -16.17 -4.90 5.33
C PRO A 111 -16.75 -3.87 4.36
N ASP A 112 -16.02 -2.78 4.12
CA ASP A 112 -16.45 -1.71 3.21
C ASP A 112 -15.82 -1.85 1.81
N HIS A 113 -16.65 -2.23 0.85
CA HIS A 113 -16.29 -2.38 -0.57
C HIS A 113 -16.69 -1.18 -1.44
N SER A 114 -17.08 -0.04 -0.85
CA SER A 114 -17.57 1.15 -1.60
C SER A 114 -16.55 1.73 -2.58
N PHE A 115 -15.25 1.52 -2.33
CA PHE A 115 -14.17 2.01 -3.18
C PHE A 115 -13.63 1.00 -4.18
N CYS A 116 -14.09 -0.25 -4.14
CA CYS A 116 -13.74 -1.24 -5.14
C CYS A 116 -14.39 -0.94 -6.50
N PRO A 117 -13.71 -1.22 -7.62
CA PRO A 117 -14.34 -1.15 -8.94
C PRO A 117 -15.49 -2.16 -9.04
N ASP A 118 -16.54 -1.79 -9.76
CA ASP A 118 -17.69 -2.65 -10.04
C ASP A 118 -17.44 -3.52 -11.28
N GLY A 119 -18.23 -4.59 -11.42
CA GLY A 119 -18.23 -5.45 -12.62
C GLY A 119 -17.44 -6.75 -12.46
N ALA A 120 -17.57 -7.61 -13.47
CA ALA A 120 -16.94 -8.94 -13.52
C ALA A 120 -15.40 -8.87 -13.58
N ASP A 121 -14.86 -7.78 -14.12
CA ASP A 121 -13.41 -7.54 -14.22
C ASP A 121 -12.84 -6.87 -12.96
N SER A 122 -13.65 -6.71 -11.90
CA SER A 122 -13.17 -6.16 -10.64
C SER A 122 -12.11 -7.06 -10.02
N TRP A 123 -11.07 -6.45 -9.45
CA TRP A 123 -10.13 -7.18 -8.61
C TRP A 123 -10.71 -7.55 -7.23
N CYS A 124 -11.85 -6.95 -6.85
CA CYS A 124 -12.53 -7.24 -5.60
C CYS A 124 -13.53 -8.37 -5.79
N LYS A 125 -13.28 -9.51 -5.14
CA LYS A 125 -14.10 -10.71 -5.30
C LYS A 125 -15.57 -10.50 -4.91
N TYR A 126 -15.85 -9.69 -3.88
CA TYR A 126 -17.21 -9.30 -3.51
C TYR A 126 -17.94 -8.58 -4.67
N LYS A 127 -17.24 -7.69 -5.39
CA LYS A 127 -17.81 -6.95 -6.52
C LYS A 127 -18.01 -7.85 -7.74
N VAL A 128 -17.08 -8.77 -8.00
CA VAL A 128 -17.22 -9.80 -9.05
C VAL A 128 -18.44 -10.66 -8.78
N ASP A 129 -18.58 -11.17 -7.56
CA ASP A 129 -19.67 -12.05 -7.16
C ASP A 129 -21.03 -11.37 -7.30
N ARG A 130 -21.12 -10.11 -6.88
CA ARG A 130 -22.32 -9.27 -7.09
C ARG A 130 -22.63 -9.06 -8.58
N ALA A 131 -21.64 -8.91 -9.43
CA ALA A 131 -21.83 -8.70 -10.87
C ALA A 131 -22.21 -9.99 -11.61
N CYS A 132 -21.66 -11.13 -11.18
CA CYS A 132 -21.86 -12.43 -11.83
C CYS A 132 -22.97 -13.28 -11.19
N GLY A 133 -23.53 -12.86 -10.06
CA GLY A 133 -24.53 -13.65 -9.31
C GLY A 133 -23.93 -14.89 -8.64
N THR A 134 -22.65 -14.84 -8.26
CA THR A 134 -21.95 -15.93 -7.55
C THR A 134 -21.78 -15.61 -6.07
N ASP A 135 -21.42 -16.61 -5.25
CA ASP A 135 -21.19 -16.42 -3.81
C ASP A 135 -19.95 -17.23 -3.34
N THR A 136 -18.78 -16.67 -3.62
CA THR A 136 -17.47 -17.32 -3.38
C THR A 136 -16.49 -16.42 -2.62
N TYR A 137 -16.85 -15.15 -2.43
CA TYR A 137 -16.14 -14.19 -1.60
C TYR A 137 -16.11 -14.67 -0.15
N LYS A 138 -14.94 -14.53 0.46
CA LYS A 138 -14.74 -14.80 1.89
C LYS A 138 -14.28 -13.54 2.56
N GLU A 139 -14.97 -13.19 3.63
CA GLU A 139 -14.60 -12.06 4.48
C GLU A 139 -13.26 -12.31 5.17
N ILE A 140 -12.59 -11.22 5.54
CA ILE A 140 -11.35 -11.30 6.31
C ILE A 140 -11.68 -11.79 7.71
N GLU A 141 -11.11 -12.93 8.10
CA GLU A 141 -11.27 -13.44 9.46
C GLU A 141 -10.71 -12.45 10.50
N LYS A 142 -11.51 -12.18 11.54
CA LYS A 142 -11.16 -11.28 12.65
C LYS A 142 -10.75 -9.89 12.15
N PRO A 143 -11.65 -9.11 11.53
CA PRO A 143 -11.36 -7.74 11.09
C PRO A 143 -10.79 -6.88 12.23
N PHE A 144 -10.22 -5.73 11.90
CA PHE A 144 -9.63 -4.87 12.91
C PHE A 144 -10.69 -4.42 13.92
N PRO A 145 -10.40 -4.53 15.23
CA PRO A 145 -11.29 -3.96 16.24
C PRO A 145 -11.28 -2.42 16.10
N PRO A 146 -12.33 -1.73 16.60
CA PRO A 146 -12.41 -0.26 16.55
C PRO A 146 -11.19 0.45 17.18
N ALA A 147 -10.49 -0.20 18.10
CA ALA A 147 -9.27 0.33 18.71
C ALA A 147 -8.06 0.40 17.76
N VAL A 148 -8.10 -0.33 16.64
CA VAL A 148 -7.04 -0.41 15.61
C VAL A 148 -7.47 0.24 14.29
N ALA A 149 -8.77 0.27 14.01
CA ALA A 149 -9.38 0.72 12.75
C ALA A 149 -9.25 2.23 12.49
#